data_AF-A0A662A7Y1-F1
#
_entry.id   AF-A0A662A7Y1-F1
#
_cell.length_a   1.000
_cell.length_b   1.000
_cell.length_c   1.000
_cell.angle_alpha   90.00
_cell.angle_beta   90.00
_cell.angle_gamma   90.00
#
_symmetry.space_group_name_H-M   'P 1'
#
loop_
_entity.id
_entity.type
_entity.pdbx_description
1 polymer ?
#
loop_
_entity_poly.entity_id
_entity_poly.type
_entity_poly.pdbx_seq_one_letter_code
_entity_poly.pdbx_strand_id
1 'polypeptide(L)' 'KLDEINLVFEADNSKELLRNMYKDKLKEAGLSEESVKIGIIDLARKLDNKILYNFEKFDNNYSVFSIICTVDDKES' A
#
# COMPACT_ATOMS: atom_id res chain seq x y z
N LYS A 1 -8.90 -2.99 -0.36
CA LYS A 1 -7.62 -2.75 -1.08
C LYS A 1 -6.49 -2.29 -0.14
N LEU A 2 -6.52 -1.09 0.47
CA LEU A 2 -5.49 -0.72 1.46
C LEU A 2 -5.54 -1.60 2.72
N ASP A 3 -6.75 -2.00 3.14
CA ASP A 3 -6.91 -2.96 4.24
C ASP A 3 -6.26 -4.30 3.96
N GLU A 4 -6.40 -4.83 2.74
CA GLU A 4 -5.78 -6.10 2.35
C GLU A 4 -4.25 -6.04 2.47
N ILE A 5 -3.65 -4.91 2.06
CA ILE A 5 -2.22 -4.68 2.22
C ILE A 5 -1.85 -4.53 3.70
N ASN A 6 -2.68 -3.83 4.49
CA ASN A 6 -2.47 -3.66 5.93
C ASN A 6 -2.55 -4.98 6.71
N LEU A 7 -3.34 -5.95 6.27
CA LEU A 7 -3.37 -7.30 6.85
C LEU A 7 -2.04 -8.03 6.67
N VAL A 8 -1.30 -7.76 5.61
CA VAL A 8 0.00 -8.40 5.35
C VAL A 8 1.05 -8.01 6.39
N PHE A 9 0.96 -6.80 6.97
CA PHE A 9 1.88 -6.34 8.01
C PHE A 9 1.73 -7.09 9.34
N GLU A 10 0.63 -7.84 9.54
CA GLU A 10 0.46 -8.68 10.75
C GLU A 10 1.24 -9.99 10.68
N ALA A 11 1.74 -10.37 9.50
CA ALA A 11 2.50 -11.60 9.31
C ALA A 11 3.99 -11.38 9.57
N ASP A 12 4.65 -12.34 10.24
CA ASP A 12 6.09 -12.31 10.50
C ASP A 12 6.94 -12.22 9.22
N ASN A 13 6.42 -12.77 8.10
CA ASN A 13 7.05 -12.74 6.79
C ASN A 13 6.46 -11.66 5.85
N SER A 14 5.88 -10.59 6.41
CA SER A 14 5.23 -9.49 5.67
C SER A 14 6.05 -8.96 4.48
N LYS A 15 7.35 -8.75 4.66
CA LYS A 15 8.26 -8.27 3.59
C LYS A 15 8.33 -9.22 2.40
N GLU A 16 8.36 -10.52 2.64
CA GLU A 16 8.39 -11.53 1.58
C GLU A 16 7.05 -11.58 0.85
N LEU A 17 5.95 -11.56 1.61
CA LEU A 17 4.59 -11.55 1.06
C LEU A 17 4.36 -10.34 0.15
N LEU A 18 4.72 -9.13 0.61
CA LEU A 18 4.62 -7.91 -0.19
C LEU A 18 5.48 -7.96 -1.46
N ARG A 19 6.67 -8.56 -1.40
CA ARG A 19 7.54 -8.77 -2.58
C ARG A 19 6.92 -9.74 -3.58
N ASN A 20 6.29 -10.81 -3.12
CA ASN A 20 5.63 -11.78 -3.99
C ASN A 20 4.37 -11.18 -4.63
N MET A 21 3.54 -10.49 -3.84
CA MET A 21 2.37 -9.75 -4.35
C MET A 21 2.76 -8.76 -5.45
N TYR A 22 3.86 -8.02 -5.28
CA TYR A 22 4.37 -7.10 -6.30
C TYR A 22 4.75 -7.83 -7.60
N LYS A 23 5.48 -8.94 -7.49
CA LYS A 23 5.89 -9.75 -8.66
C LYS A 23 4.71 -10.33 -9.40
N ASP A 24 3.71 -10.83 -8.68
CA ASP A 24 2.53 -11.43 -9.30
C ASP A 24 1.69 -10.37 -9.99
N LYS A 25 1.52 -9.20 -9.37
CA LYS A 25 0.83 -8.07 -10.00
C LYS A 25 1.56 -7.52 -11.22
N LEU A 26 2.89 -7.52 -11.25
CA LEU A 26 3.66 -7.18 -12.45
C LEU A 26 3.43 -8.15 -13.61
N LYS A 27 3.24 -9.45 -13.33
CA LYS A 27 2.95 -10.44 -14.37
C LYS A 27 1.52 -10.31 -14.92
N GLU A 28 0.59 -9.85 -14.08
CA GLU A 28 -0.83 -9.67 -14.41
C GLU A 28 -1.13 -8.32 -15.09
N ALA A 29 -0.21 -7.35 -15.02
CA ALA A 29 -0.50 -5.97 -15.39
C ALA A 29 -0.70 -5.76 -16.91
N GLY A 30 -1.96 -5.61 -17.31
CA GLY A 30 -2.37 -4.82 -18.46
C GLY A 30 -2.51 -3.33 -18.09
N LEU A 31 -2.39 -2.44 -19.08
CA LEU A 31 -2.37 -0.97 -18.89
C LEU A 31 -3.76 -0.43 -18.46
N SER A 32 -4.06 -0.30 -17.16
CA SER A 32 -4.86 0.82 -16.59
C SER A 32 -5.12 0.71 -15.07
N GLU A 33 -5.81 -0.32 -14.56
CA GLU A 33 -6.19 -0.42 -13.13
C GLU A 33 -5.12 -1.14 -12.28
N GLU A 34 -4.42 -2.11 -12.86
CA GLU A 34 -3.32 -2.83 -12.21
C GLU A 34 -2.14 -1.91 -11.86
N SER A 35 -1.92 -0.81 -12.59
CA SER A 35 -0.80 0.10 -12.37
C SER A 35 -0.89 0.85 -11.02
N VAL A 36 -2.08 1.29 -10.61
CA VAL A 36 -2.32 1.93 -9.31
C VAL A 36 -2.10 0.93 -8.18
N LYS A 37 -2.51 -0.33 -8.36
CA LYS A 37 -2.31 -1.41 -7.38
C LYS A 37 -0.81 -1.70 -7.18
N ILE A 38 -0.03 -1.71 -8.27
CA ILE A 38 1.41 -1.88 -8.23
C ILE A 38 2.09 -0.76 -7.43
N GLY A 39 1.68 0.50 -7.64
CA GLY A 39 2.25 1.65 -6.92
C GLY A 39 2.04 1.58 -5.41
N ILE A 40 0.86 1.16 -4.96
CA ILE A 40 0.56 1.03 -3.53
C ILE A 40 1.33 -0.15 -2.90
N ILE A 41 1.46 -1.28 -3.61
CA ILE A 41 2.27 -2.41 -3.11
C ILE A 41 3.76 -2.04 -3.08
N ASP A 42 4.27 -1.30 -4.07
CA ASP A 42 5.64 -0.80 -4.05
C ASP A 42 5.91 0.15 -2.88
N LEU A 43 4.95 1.04 -2.57
CA LEU A 43 4.99 1.88 -1.38
C LEU A 43 5.04 1.02 -0.11
N ALA A 44 4.11 0.08 0.06
CA ALA A 44 4.05 -0.78 1.25
C ALA A 44 5.35 -1.57 1.50
N ARG A 45 6.03 -2.02 0.44
CA ARG A 45 7.32 -2.73 0.54
C ARG A 45 8.42 -1.90 1.20
N LYS A 46 8.34 -0.56 1.10
CA LYS A 46 9.31 0.39 1.64
C LYS A 46 9.00 0.79 3.10
N LEU A 47 7.82 0.45 3.62
CA LEU A 47 7.41 0.79 4.98
C LEU A 47 7.70 -0.37 5.92
N ASP A 48 8.04 -0.06 7.17
CA ASP A 48 8.14 -1.04 8.26
C ASP A 48 6.83 -1.15 9.06
N ASN A 49 5.87 -0.27 8.79
CA ASN A 49 4.57 -0.20 9.45
C ASN A 49 3.41 -0.05 8.45
N LYS A 50 2.18 -0.26 8.95
CA LYS A 50 0.93 -0.14 8.19
C LYS A 50 0.75 1.24 7.56
N ILE A 51 0.05 1.26 6.44
CA ILE A 51 -0.39 2.49 5.79
C ILE A 51 -1.59 3.04 6.57
N LEU A 52 -1.45 4.23 7.16
CA LEU A 52 -2.57 4.94 7.75
C LEU A 52 -3.28 5.71 6.64
N TYR A 53 -4.61 5.64 6.60
CA TYR A 53 -5.37 6.35 5.60
C TYR A 53 -6.73 6.78 6.14
N ASN A 54 -7.28 7.85 5.57
CA ASN A 54 -8.59 8.37 5.93
C ASN A 54 -9.32 8.89 4.69
N PHE A 55 -10.64 8.78 4.72
CA PHE A 55 -11.54 9.42 3.78
C PHE A 55 -12.44 10.38 4.54
N GLU A 56 -12.18 11.67 4.39
CA GLU A 56 -12.99 12.71 5.01
C GLU A 56 -13.94 13.30 3.96
N LYS A 57 -15.24 13.32 4.27
CA LYS A 57 -16.22 13.98 3.40
C LYS A 57 -16.01 15.49 3.50
N PHE A 58 -15.74 16.12 2.36
CA PHE A 58 -15.68 17.58 2.27
C PHE A 58 -17.08 18.15 2.03
N ASP A 59 -17.83 17.53 1.09
CA ASP A 59 -19.25 17.82 0.83
C ASP A 59 -19.96 16.61 0.21
N ASN A 60 -21.14 16.83 -0.39
CA ASN A 60 -21.95 15.77 -1.03
C ASN A 60 -21.32 15.19 -2.30
N ASN A 61 -20.36 15.89 -2.92
CA ASN A 61 -19.76 15.54 -4.20
C ASN A 61 -18.28 15.16 -4.08
N TYR A 62 -17.60 15.63 -3.02
CA TYR A 62 -16.16 15.49 -2.86
C TYR A 62 -15.78 14.89 -1.52
N SER A 63 -14.73 14.06 -1.54
CA SER A 63 -14.07 13.54 -0.36
C SER A 63 -12.57 13.75 -0.49
N VAL A 64 -11.93 14.07 0.63
CA VAL A 64 -10.49 14.15 0.74
C VAL A 64 -9.99 12.78 1.14
N PHE A 65 -9.07 12.25 0.34
CA PHE A 65 -8.37 11.03 0.65
C PHE A 65 -6.96 11.35 1.15
N SER A 66 -6.68 10.97 2.39
CA SER A 66 -5.37 11.16 3.02
C SER A 66 -4.67 9.82 3.18
N ILE A 67 -3.41 9.76 2.79
CA ILE A 67 -2.49 8.64 3.06
C ILE A 67 -1.34 9.19 3.90
N ILE A 68 -1.02 8.50 4.98
CA ILE A 68 0.10 8.79 5.87
C ILE A 68 0.94 7.52 5.97
N CYS A 69 2.22 7.67 5.65
CA CYS A 69 3.21 6.59 5.72
C CYS A 69 4.38 7.05 6.57
N THR A 70 4.90 6.17 7.41
CA THR A 70 6.12 6.40 8.18
C THR A 70 7.22 5.55 7.57
N VAL A 71 8.40 6.13 7.39
CA VAL A 71 9.59 5.39 7.01
C VAL A 71 10.56 5.56 8.17
N ASP A 72 10.90 4.46 8.81
CA ASP A 72 11.92 4.49 9.85
C ASP A 72 13.28 4.63 9.17
N ASP A 73 13.97 5.72 9.44
CA ASP A 73 15.32 5.95 8.96
C ASP A 73 16.26 5.06 9.75
N LYS A 74 16.72 3.96 9.15
CA LYS A 74 17.74 3.10 9.75
C LYS A 74 19.11 3.74 9.53
N GLU A 75 19.35 4.88 10.17
CA GLU A 75 20.70 5.31 10.53
C GLU A 75 20.94 5.03 12.01
N SER A 76 21.65 3.93 12.30
CA SER A 76 22.60 3.72 13.41
C SER A 76 23.19 2.31 13.31
#